data_AF-A0A438IL91-F1
#
_entry.id   AF-A0A438IL91-F1
#
_cell.length_a   1.000
_cell.length_b   1.000
_cell.length_c   1.000
_cell.angle_alpha   90.00
_cell.angle_beta   90.00
_cell.angle_gamma   90.00
#
_symmetry.space_group_name_H-M   'P 1'
#
loop_
_entity.id
_entity.type
_entity.pdbx_description
1 polymer ?
#
loop_
_entity_poly.entity_id
_entity_poly.type
_entity_poly.pdbx_seq_one_letter_code
_entity_poly.pdbx_strand_id
1 'polypeptide(L)' 'MLSTLFDPHIISYEPPKGFLVPKFTMCDGIRDPFDHLLHYWKLMTLDIGNDVLLYKVFLASLNGSALSWFHRLP' A
#
# COMPACT_ATOMS: atom_id res chain seq x y z
N MET A 1 -18.96 -0.77 1.70
CA MET A 1 -18.46 0.42 2.41
C MET A 1 -17.05 0.11 2.89
N LEU A 2 -16.04 0.85 2.41
CA LEU A 2 -14.59 0.66 2.66
C LEU A 2 -14.14 1.14 4.06
N SER A 3 -15.09 1.39 4.97
CA SER A 3 -14.95 2.40 6.03
C SER A 3 -14.41 1.90 7.37
N THR A 4 -14.03 0.63 7.51
CA THR A 4 -13.85 0.02 8.84
C THR A 4 -12.41 -0.31 9.24
N LEU A 5 -11.41 -0.14 8.38
CA LEU A 5 -10.01 -0.44 8.75
C LEU A 5 -9.03 0.73 8.62
N PHE A 6 -9.43 1.80 7.94
CA PHE A 6 -8.52 2.90 7.64
C PHE A 6 -8.96 4.15 8.36
N ASP A 7 -8.00 4.81 8.99
CA ASP A 7 -8.21 6.16 9.45
C ASP A 7 -8.47 7.05 8.22
N PRO A 8 -9.58 7.82 8.20
CA PRO A 8 -9.91 8.72 7.10
C PRO A 8 -8.75 9.61 6.66
N HIS A 9 -7.85 9.99 7.58
CA HIS A 9 -6.70 10.83 7.25
C HIS A 9 -5.73 10.17 6.25
N ILE A 10 -5.63 8.84 6.23
CA ILE A 10 -4.77 8.09 5.29
C ILE A 10 -5.39 8.08 3.90
N ILE A 11 -6.71 7.89 3.82
CA ILE A 11 -7.43 7.86 2.54
C ILE A 11 -7.40 9.25 1.90
N SER A 12 -7.63 10.30 2.68
CA SER A 12 -7.63 11.69 2.20
C SER A 12 -6.24 12.30 2.03
N TYR A 13 -5.17 11.60 2.42
CA TYR A 13 -3.81 12.14 2.35
C TYR A 13 -3.39 12.48 0.91
N GLU A 14 -3.06 13.72 0.63
CA GLU A 14 -2.51 14.10 -0.68
C GLU A 14 -1.00 13.86 -0.71
N PRO A 15 -0.48 13.08 -1.68
CA PRO A 15 0.95 12.90 -1.83
C PRO A 15 1.67 14.25 -2.05
N PRO A 16 2.96 14.37 -1.62
CA PRO A 16 3.76 15.56 -1.88
C PRO A 16 3.79 15.92 -3.37
N LYS A 17 3.83 17.22 -3.68
CA LYS A 17 3.93 17.68 -5.08
C LYS A 17 5.19 17.09 -5.73
N GLY A 18 5.00 16.37 -6.84
CA GLY A 18 6.08 15.69 -7.56
C GLY A 18 6.29 14.23 -7.16
N PHE A 19 5.51 13.70 -6.20
CA PHE A 19 5.52 12.27 -5.90
C PHE A 19 5.06 11.46 -7.11
N LEU A 20 5.97 10.64 -7.64
CA LEU A 20 5.65 9.68 -8.68
C LEU A 20 5.23 8.39 -7.99
N VAL A 21 3.95 8.04 -8.10
CA VAL A 21 3.46 6.76 -7.60
C VAL A 21 4.28 5.64 -8.26
N PRO A 22 5.05 4.84 -7.49
CA PRO A 22 5.84 3.78 -8.07
C PRO A 22 4.92 2.78 -8.78
N LYS A 23 5.40 2.24 -9.90
CA LYS A 23 4.69 1.14 -10.57
C LYS A 23 4.92 -0.15 -9.79
N PHE A 24 3.93 -0.57 -9.02
CA PHE A 24 3.95 -1.87 -8.35
C PHE A 24 3.43 -2.96 -9.28
N THR A 25 4.00 -4.14 -9.15
CA THR A 25 3.30 -5.34 -9.59
C THR A 25 2.22 -5.62 -8.54
N MET A 26 0.95 -5.68 -8.95
CA MET A 26 -0.16 -5.94 -8.02
C MET A 26 0.06 -7.26 -7.28
N CYS A 27 -0.14 -7.23 -5.96
CA CYS A 27 -0.26 -8.46 -5.16
C CYS A 27 -1.69 -8.97 -5.31
N ASP A 28 -1.83 -10.09 -6.00
CA ASP A 28 -3.09 -10.81 -6.25
C ASP A 28 -3.38 -11.91 -5.22
N GLY A 29 -2.44 -12.13 -4.29
CA GLY A 29 -2.49 -13.20 -3.29
C GLY A 29 -2.01 -14.56 -3.80
N ILE A 30 -1.49 -14.64 -5.03
CA ILE A 30 -0.88 -15.85 -5.61
C ILE A 30 0.64 -15.78 -5.50
N ARG A 31 1.21 -14.58 -5.67
CA ARG A 31 2.65 -14.34 -5.55
C ARG A 31 3.11 -14.38 -4.10
N ASP A 32 4.38 -14.75 -3.90
CA ASP A 32 4.99 -14.82 -2.58
C ASP A 32 4.88 -13.45 -1.84
N PRO A 33 4.29 -13.42 -0.63
CA PRO A 33 4.11 -12.18 0.11
C PRO A 33 5.42 -11.50 0.53
N PHE A 34 6.50 -12.26 0.77
CA PHE A 34 7.81 -11.73 1.12
C PHE A 34 8.48 -11.06 -0.07
N ASP A 35 8.37 -11.65 -1.26
CA ASP A 35 8.87 -11.02 -2.49
C ASP A 35 8.16 -9.68 -2.77
N HIS A 36 6.84 -9.64 -2.53
CA HIS A 36 6.08 -8.39 -2.64
C HIS A 36 6.54 -7.36 -1.61
N LEU A 37 6.72 -7.75 -0.36
CA LEU A 37 7.17 -6.87 0.72
C LEU A 37 8.59 -6.33 0.46
N LEU A 38 9.50 -7.17 0.00
CA LEU A 38 10.87 -6.78 -0.33
C LEU A 38 10.90 -5.80 -1.52
N HIS A 39 10.07 -6.04 -2.55
CA HIS A 39 9.94 -5.15 -3.69
C HIS A 39 9.33 -3.81 -3.29
N TYR A 40 8.29 -3.83 -2.45
CA TYR A 40 7.68 -2.64 -1.89
C TYR A 40 8.71 -1.81 -1.08
N TRP A 41 9.46 -2.46 -0.19
CA TRP A 41 10.46 -1.79 0.64
C TRP A 41 11.58 -1.14 -0.19
N LYS A 42 12.07 -1.84 -1.24
CA LYS A 42 13.05 -1.29 -2.18
C LYS A 42 12.52 -0.08 -2.97
N LEU A 43 11.25 -0.08 -3.36
CA LEU A 43 10.65 1.07 -4.03
C LEU A 43 10.45 2.26 -3.09
N MET A 44 10.24 1.98 -1.80
CA MET A 44 9.95 2.99 -0.78
C MET A 44 11.16 3.57 -0.07
N THR A 45 12.37 3.15 -0.42
CA THR A 45 13.62 3.68 0.16
C THR A 45 13.78 5.20 -0.01
N LEU A 46 13.05 5.83 -0.95
CA LEU A 46 13.05 7.28 -1.18
C LEU A 46 12.12 8.07 -0.22
N ASP A 47 11.13 7.43 0.40
CA ASP A 47 10.05 8.07 1.19
C ASP A 47 9.99 7.57 2.65
N ILE A 48 11.11 7.07 3.19
CA ILE A 48 11.23 6.47 4.54
C ILE A 48 10.70 7.36 5.69
N GLY A 49 10.50 8.66 5.48
CA GLY A 49 9.98 9.58 6.50
C GLY A 49 8.47 9.85 6.47
N ASN A 50 7.70 9.26 5.55
CA ASN A 50 6.28 9.58 5.37
C ASN A 50 5.39 8.33 5.53
N ASP A 51 5.11 7.97 6.78
CA ASP A 51 4.31 6.78 7.13
C ASP A 51 2.95 6.79 6.43
N VAL A 52 2.27 7.94 6.35
CA VAL A 52 0.95 8.05 5.72
C VAL A 52 1.02 7.72 4.22
N LEU A 53 2.06 8.21 3.54
CA LEU A 53 2.29 7.91 2.13
C LEU A 53 2.68 6.43 1.92
N LEU A 54 3.50 5.88 2.82
CA LEU A 54 3.86 4.46 2.82
C LEU A 54 2.60 3.59 2.87
N TYR A 55 1.72 3.84 3.84
CA TYR A 55 0.45 3.11 3.97
C TYR A 55 -0.45 3.26 2.74
N LYS A 56 -0.59 4.49 2.24
CA LYS A 56 -1.46 4.77 1.08
C LYS A 56 -0.99 4.05 -0.19
N VAL A 57 0.32 3.97 -0.40
CA VAL A 57 0.88 3.32 -1.58
C VAL A 57 0.95 1.81 -1.42
N PHE A 58 1.19 1.31 -0.21
CA PHE A 58 1.06 -0.12 0.08
C PHE A 58 -0.35 -0.62 -0.27
N LEU A 59 -1.38 0.13 0.12
CA LEU A 59 -2.77 -0.18 -0.24
C LEU A 59 -2.97 -0.25 -1.75
N ALA A 60 -2.45 0.74 -2.50
CA ALA A 60 -2.56 0.78 -3.94
C ALA A 60 -1.85 -0.40 -4.65
N SER A 61 -0.93 -1.09 -3.95
CA SER A 61 -0.24 -2.28 -4.43
C SER A 61 -1.03 -3.58 -4.25
N LEU A 62 -2.08 -3.58 -3.40
CA LEU A 62 -2.92 -4.75 -3.14
C LEU A 62 -4.11 -4.80 -4.12
N ASN A 63 -4.45 -5.99 -4.61
CA ASN A 63 -5.63 -6.17 -5.44
C ASN A 63 -6.43 -7.43 -5.05
N GLY A 64 -7.72 -7.45 -5.39
CA GLY A 64 -8.58 -8.63 -5.31
C GLY A 64 -8.51 -9.36 -3.97
N SER A 65 -8.04 -10.60 -4.01
CA SER A 65 -7.95 -11.48 -2.85
C SER A 65 -7.01 -10.97 -1.75
N ALA A 66 -5.90 -10.31 -2.11
CA ALA A 66 -4.94 -9.77 -1.14
C ALA A 66 -5.52 -8.58 -0.37
N LEU A 67 -6.25 -7.70 -1.08
CA LEU A 67 -6.96 -6.60 -0.43
C LEU A 67 -8.06 -7.12 0.51
N SER A 68 -8.82 -8.12 0.05
CA SER A 68 -9.85 -8.79 0.86
C SER A 68 -9.28 -9.50 2.10
N TRP A 69 -8.12 -10.14 1.99
CA TRP A 69 -7.39 -10.72 3.13
C TRP A 69 -6.97 -9.63 4.11
N PHE A 70 -6.40 -8.52 3.62
CA PHE A 70 -5.95 -7.43 4.46
C PHE A 70 -7.11 -6.82 5.27
N HIS A 71 -8.30 -6.70 4.66
CA HIS A 71 -9.52 -6.27 5.35
C HIS A 71 -10.02 -7.24 6.44
N ARG A 72 -9.52 -8.48 6.49
CA ARG A 72 -9.91 -9.51 7.46
C ARG A 72 -8.87 -9.72 8.55
N LEU A 73 -7.75 -8.99 8.51
CA LEU A 73 -6.77 -9.02 9.60
C LEU A 73 -7.42 -8.47 10.89
N PRO A 74 -7.19 -9.13 12.04
CA PRO A 74 -7.77 -8.73 13.33
C PRO A 74 -7.19 -7.41 13.86
#